data_AF-A0A971C4J4-F1
#
_entry.id   AF-A0A971C4J4-F1
#
_cell.length_a   1.000
_cell.length_b   1.000
_cell.length_c   1.000
_cell.angle_alpha   90.00
_cell.angle_beta   90.00
_cell.angle_gamma   90.00
#
_symmetry.space_group_name_H-M   'P 1'
#
loop_
_entity.id
_entity.type
_entity.pdbx_description
1 polymer ?
#
loop_
_entity_poly.entity_id
_entity_poly.type
_entity_poly.pdbx_seq_one_letter_code
_entity_poly.pdbx_strand_id
1 'polypeptide(L)'
;GLLKAGEYESVFDDMVKVVESARGKPVKVIIETSLLNEEEKVAACVIARQSGAAFVKTSTGFSTGGATTNDVSLMKFVVGDTCRVKASGGVKSREDALEMIVAGANRIGTSSGIKIISGESEDNQGGY
;
A
#
# COMPACT_ATOMS: atom_id res chain seq x y z
N GLY A 1 -7.69 -6.83 15.82
CA GLY A 1 -8.68 -6.79 14.72
C GLY A 1 -8.93 -8.20 14.24
N LEU A 2 -9.96 -8.40 13.42
CA LEU A 2 -10.38 -9.74 12.93
C LEU A 2 -9.24 -10.49 12.24
N LEU A 3 -8.46 -9.81 11.39
CA LEU A 3 -7.28 -10.42 10.74
C LEU A 3 -6.29 -11.01 11.76
N LYS A 4 -5.92 -10.25 12.80
CA LYS A 4 -5.01 -10.70 13.86
C LYS A 4 -5.61 -11.80 14.74
N ALA A 5 -6.94 -11.93 14.75
CA ALA A 5 -7.66 -12.99 15.46
C ALA A 5 -7.81 -14.27 14.61
N GLY A 6 -7.34 -14.27 13.36
CA GLY A 6 -7.47 -15.41 12.45
C GLY A 6 -8.86 -15.55 11.81
N GLU A 7 -9.73 -14.56 11.96
CA GLU A 7 -11.12 -14.55 11.44
C GLU A 7 -11.14 -14.21 9.93
N TYR A 8 -10.44 -15.02 9.12
CA TYR A 8 -10.16 -14.71 7.71
C TYR A 8 -11.41 -14.67 6.83
N GLU A 9 -12.42 -15.50 7.11
CA GLU A 9 -13.69 -15.49 6.38
C GLU A 9 -14.43 -14.17 6.58
N SER A 10 -14.49 -13.67 7.81
CA SER A 10 -15.10 -12.37 8.10
C SER A 10 -14.36 -11.21 7.42
N VAL A 11 -13.02 -11.30 7.34
CA VAL A 11 -12.20 -10.30 6.63
C VAL A 11 -12.43 -10.36 5.12
N PHE A 12 -12.55 -11.56 4.55
CA PHE A 12 -12.88 -11.75 3.13
C PHE A 12 -14.25 -11.16 2.79
N ASP A 13 -15.27 -11.51 3.57
CA ASP A 13 -16.64 -11.03 3.38
C ASP A 13 -16.75 -9.51 3.46
N ASP A 14 -16.03 -8.87 4.39
CA ASP A 14 -15.97 -7.42 4.51
C ASP A 14 -15.42 -6.78 3.21
N MET A 15 -14.33 -7.32 2.67
CA MET A 15 -13.74 -6.82 1.42
C MET A 15 -14.66 -7.06 0.21
N VAL A 16 -15.25 -8.25 0.09
CA VAL A 16 -16.15 -8.60 -1.04
C VAL A 16 -17.33 -7.66 -1.09
N LYS A 17 -17.98 -7.38 0.06
CA LYS A 17 -19.13 -6.46 0.11
C LYS A 17 -18.79 -5.08 -0.46
N VAL A 18 -17.61 -4.56 -0.17
CA VAL A 18 -17.14 -3.28 -0.73
C VAL A 18 -16.84 -3.40 -2.23
N VAL A 19 -16.13 -4.45 -2.65
CA VAL A 19 -15.80 -4.68 -4.07
C VAL A 19 -17.05 -4.79 -4.93
N GLU A 20 -18.05 -5.56 -4.48
CA GLU A 20 -19.32 -5.73 -5.19
C GLU A 20 -20.15 -4.45 -5.21
N SER A 21 -20.18 -3.70 -4.11
CA SER A 21 -20.88 -2.41 -4.06
C SER A 21 -20.25 -1.37 -4.98
N ALA A 22 -18.93 -1.44 -5.17
CA ALA A 22 -18.16 -0.53 -6.01
C ALA A 22 -18.03 -1.00 -7.47
N ARG A 23 -18.85 -1.95 -7.95
CA ARG A 23 -18.80 -2.53 -9.30
C ARG A 23 -18.42 -1.50 -10.39
N GLY A 24 -17.38 -1.82 -11.15
CA GLY A 24 -16.83 -0.95 -12.20
C GLY A 24 -15.86 0.14 -11.71
N LYS A 25 -15.61 0.25 -10.40
CA LYS A 25 -14.62 1.17 -9.81
C LYS A 25 -13.52 0.40 -9.08
N PRO A 26 -12.24 0.81 -9.18
CA PRO A 26 -11.14 0.09 -8.57
C PRO A 26 -11.07 0.31 -7.05
N VAL A 27 -11.37 -0.73 -6.28
CA VAL A 27 -11.20 -0.77 -4.82
C VAL A 27 -9.74 -1.02 -4.45
N LYS A 28 -9.27 -0.36 -3.39
CA LYS A 28 -7.91 -0.53 -2.84
C LYS A 28 -8.04 -0.86 -1.37
N VAL A 29 -7.51 -2.00 -0.95
CA VAL A 29 -7.55 -2.45 0.44
C VAL A 29 -6.30 -1.95 1.14
N ILE A 30 -6.46 -1.16 2.20
CA ILE A 30 -5.35 -0.73 3.05
C ILE A 30 -5.16 -1.78 4.13
N ILE A 31 -3.98 -2.42 4.20
CA ILE A 31 -3.71 -3.48 5.18
C ILE A 31 -3.08 -2.95 6.48
N GLU A 32 -2.58 -1.71 6.46
CA GLU A 32 -1.89 -1.05 7.57
C GLU A 32 -0.69 -1.85 8.08
N THR A 33 0.34 -1.94 7.23
CA THR A 33 1.52 -2.80 7.43
C THR A 33 2.25 -2.58 8.76
N SER A 34 2.20 -1.38 9.34
CA SER A 34 2.86 -1.08 10.62
C SER A 34 2.26 -1.79 11.83
N LEU A 35 1.08 -2.41 11.69
CA LEU A 35 0.38 -3.14 12.76
C LEU A 35 0.40 -4.66 12.56
N LEU A 36 0.96 -5.12 11.44
CA LEU A 36 0.93 -6.52 11.02
C LEU A 36 2.32 -7.14 11.05
N ASN A 37 2.40 -8.41 11.45
CA ASN A 37 3.58 -9.24 11.21
C ASN A 37 3.59 -9.74 9.75
N GLU A 38 4.64 -10.46 9.36
CA GLU A 38 4.81 -10.92 7.97
C GLU A 38 3.69 -11.88 7.52
N GLU A 39 3.33 -12.85 8.35
CA GLU A 39 2.26 -13.82 8.06
C GLU A 39 0.90 -13.13 7.88
N GLU A 40 0.58 -12.16 8.74
CA GLU A 40 -0.63 -11.36 8.66
C GLU A 40 -0.67 -10.50 7.39
N LYS A 41 0.49 -9.94 6.95
CA LYS A 41 0.59 -9.20 5.67
C LYS A 41 0.33 -10.12 4.48
N VAL A 42 0.88 -11.33 4.49
CA VAL A 42 0.64 -12.35 3.45
C VAL A 42 -0.85 -12.71 3.41
N ALA A 43 -1.44 -13.05 4.56
CA ALA A 43 -2.86 -13.39 4.65
C ALA A 43 -3.76 -12.26 4.11
N ALA A 44 -3.52 -11.01 4.54
CA ALA A 44 -4.28 -9.85 4.06
C ALA A 44 -4.17 -9.66 2.55
N CYS A 45 -2.99 -9.85 1.97
CA CYS A 45 -2.78 -9.74 0.52
C CYS A 45 -3.49 -10.85 -0.26
N VAL A 46 -3.45 -12.09 0.23
CA VAL A 46 -4.15 -13.22 -0.39
C VAL A 46 -5.66 -12.97 -0.38
N ILE A 47 -6.21 -12.56 0.77
CA ILE A 47 -7.65 -12.28 0.93
C ILE A 47 -8.07 -11.12 0.03
N ALA A 48 -7.30 -10.02 0.00
CA ALA A 48 -7.60 -8.87 -0.86
C ALA A 48 -7.55 -9.21 -2.35
N ARG A 49 -6.62 -10.07 -2.77
CA ARG A 49 -6.57 -10.57 -4.16
C ARG A 49 -7.80 -11.43 -4.47
N GLN A 50 -8.16 -12.35 -3.58
CA GLN A 50 -9.29 -13.26 -3.77
C GLN A 50 -10.64 -12.52 -3.75
N SER A 51 -10.78 -11.44 -2.98
CA SER A 51 -12.00 -10.64 -2.93
C SER A 51 -12.25 -9.79 -4.19
N GLY A 52 -11.30 -9.79 -5.14
CA GLY A 52 -11.39 -9.01 -6.37
C GLY A 52 -10.96 -7.54 -6.21
N ALA A 53 -10.28 -7.18 -5.12
CA ALA A 53 -9.74 -5.84 -4.97
C ALA A 53 -8.72 -5.53 -6.07
N ALA A 54 -8.78 -4.32 -6.63
CA ALA A 54 -7.86 -3.92 -7.70
C ALA A 54 -6.45 -3.58 -7.19
N PHE A 55 -6.35 -3.22 -5.91
CA PHE A 55 -5.07 -2.95 -5.25
C PHE A 55 -5.05 -3.42 -3.80
N VAL A 56 -3.85 -3.76 -3.34
CA VAL A 56 -3.44 -3.69 -1.94
C VAL A 56 -2.63 -2.42 -1.70
N LYS A 57 -2.82 -1.77 -0.55
CA LYS A 57 -2.19 -0.51 -0.16
C LYS A 57 -1.52 -0.68 1.21
N THR A 58 -0.30 -0.17 1.34
CA THR A 58 0.53 -0.37 2.56
C THR A 58 -0.14 0.24 3.80
N SER A 59 -0.31 1.56 3.82
CA SER A 59 -0.57 2.30 5.07
C SER A 59 -1.62 3.41 4.90
N THR A 60 -2.29 3.78 5.99
CA THR A 60 -3.22 4.93 5.96
C THR A 60 -2.47 6.26 5.96
N GLY A 61 -1.31 6.31 6.64
CA GLY A 61 -0.57 7.53 6.93
C GLY A 61 -0.87 8.12 8.32
N PHE A 62 -1.69 7.46 9.13
CA PHE A 62 -2.09 7.91 10.47
C PHE A 62 -1.62 6.97 11.59
N SER A 63 -0.93 5.88 11.26
CA SER A 63 -0.39 4.91 12.22
C SER A 63 1.09 5.16 12.52
N THR A 64 1.74 4.23 13.20
CA THR A 64 3.13 4.31 13.68
C THR A 64 4.19 4.18 12.58
N GLY A 65 3.81 3.79 11.35
CA GLY A 65 4.73 3.59 10.24
C GLY A 65 4.08 3.78 8.86
N GLY A 66 4.93 3.90 7.85
CA GLY A 66 4.54 4.08 6.44
C GLY A 66 4.92 2.90 5.55
N ALA A 67 5.05 3.16 4.25
CA ALA A 67 5.53 2.17 3.30
C ALA A 67 7.03 1.89 3.49
N THR A 68 7.40 0.61 3.39
CA THR A 68 8.80 0.16 3.29
C THR A 68 8.98 -0.64 2.00
N THR A 69 10.20 -0.66 1.45
CA THR A 69 10.51 -1.44 0.24
C THR A 69 10.32 -2.94 0.47
N ASN A 70 10.60 -3.43 1.68
CA ASN A 70 10.36 -4.82 2.09
C ASN A 70 8.86 -5.17 2.06
N ASP A 71 8.01 -4.32 2.65
CA ASP A 71 6.55 -4.54 2.62
C ASP A 71 6.03 -4.52 1.18
N VAL A 72 6.47 -3.56 0.36
CA VAL A 72 6.04 -3.45 -1.04
C VAL A 72 6.46 -4.69 -1.83
N SER A 73 7.70 -5.15 -1.66
CA SER A 73 8.22 -6.35 -2.33
C SER A 73 7.44 -7.60 -1.92
N LEU A 74 7.21 -7.79 -0.62
CA LEU A 74 6.40 -8.90 -0.10
C LEU A 74 4.99 -8.87 -0.66
N MET A 75 4.32 -7.71 -0.59
CA MET A 75 2.97 -7.54 -1.11
C MET A 75 2.93 -7.87 -2.60
N LYS A 76 3.88 -7.35 -3.40
CA LYS A 76 3.96 -7.60 -4.85
C LYS A 76 4.16 -9.09 -5.16
N PHE A 77 5.05 -9.75 -4.42
CA PHE A 77 5.28 -11.19 -4.55
C PHE A 77 3.99 -12.00 -4.32
N VAL A 78 3.25 -11.69 -3.25
CA VAL A 78 2.02 -12.42 -2.91
C VAL A 78 0.89 -12.16 -3.90
N VAL A 79 0.67 -10.91 -4.30
CA VAL A 79 -0.47 -10.58 -5.17
C VAL A 79 -0.21 -10.92 -6.66
N GLY A 80 1.05 -11.03 -7.07
CA GLY A 80 1.41 -11.27 -8.46
C GLY A 80 0.95 -10.14 -9.38
N ASP A 81 0.46 -10.48 -10.57
CA ASP A 81 0.01 -9.50 -11.57
C ASP A 81 -1.51 -9.28 -11.60
N THR A 82 -2.26 -10.05 -10.81
CA THR A 82 -3.74 -9.98 -10.80
C THR A 82 -4.29 -8.90 -9.85
N CYS A 83 -3.49 -8.43 -8.89
CA CYS A 83 -3.80 -7.30 -8.03
C CYS A 83 -2.57 -6.39 -7.92
N ARG A 84 -2.76 -5.07 -7.89
CA ARG A 84 -1.67 -4.09 -7.93
C ARG A 84 -1.27 -3.61 -6.54
N VAL A 85 -0.04 -3.10 -6.40
CA VAL A 85 0.45 -2.57 -5.12
C VAL A 85 0.46 -1.04 -5.14
N LYS A 86 -0.07 -0.42 -4.07
CA LYS A 86 0.06 1.02 -3.81
C LYS A 86 0.90 1.27 -2.56
N ALA A 87 2.06 1.89 -2.72
CA ALA A 87 2.89 2.37 -1.61
C ALA A 87 2.39 3.73 -1.13
N SER A 88 2.22 3.89 0.18
CA SER A 88 1.81 5.17 0.77
C SER A 88 2.16 5.27 2.25
N GLY A 89 2.32 6.52 2.71
CA GLY A 89 2.83 6.83 4.04
C GLY A 89 4.35 6.95 4.00
N GLY A 90 4.88 8.15 4.24
CA GLY A 90 6.33 8.38 4.31
C GLY A 90 7.06 8.63 2.98
N VAL A 91 6.44 8.42 1.81
CA VAL A 91 7.09 8.67 0.51
C VAL A 91 7.11 10.17 0.20
N LYS A 92 8.24 10.85 0.38
CA LYS A 92 8.35 12.32 0.33
C LYS A 92 9.36 12.85 -0.69
N SER A 93 10.33 12.02 -1.10
CA SER A 93 11.36 12.37 -2.08
C SER A 93 11.17 11.61 -3.40
N ARG A 94 11.86 12.07 -4.45
CA ARG A 94 11.87 11.37 -5.75
C ARG A 94 12.51 10.00 -5.60
N GLU A 95 13.56 9.92 -4.79
CA GLU A 95 14.33 8.73 -4.49
C GLU A 95 13.43 7.70 -3.80
N ASP A 96 12.68 8.08 -2.75
CA ASP A 96 11.72 7.21 -2.07
C ASP A 96 10.71 6.64 -3.07
N ALA A 97 10.18 7.48 -3.96
CA ALA A 97 9.18 7.06 -4.94
C ALA A 97 9.75 6.05 -5.94
N LEU A 98 10.98 6.25 -6.41
CA LEU A 98 11.67 5.34 -7.30
C LEU A 98 11.98 4.00 -6.62
N GLU A 99 12.45 4.01 -5.36
CA GLU A 99 12.69 2.79 -4.59
C GLU A 99 11.42 1.95 -4.43
N MET A 100 10.28 2.59 -4.12
CA MET A 100 9.00 1.90 -4.03
C MET A 100 8.55 1.30 -5.37
N ILE A 101 8.80 2.00 -6.49
CA ILE A 101 8.50 1.49 -7.83
C ILE A 101 9.37 0.28 -8.15
N VAL A 102 10.68 0.34 -7.88
CA VAL A 102 11.61 -0.78 -8.07
C VAL A 102 11.21 -1.98 -7.20
N ALA A 103 10.76 -1.75 -5.96
CA ALA A 103 10.23 -2.79 -5.08
C ALA A 103 8.91 -3.42 -5.59
N GLY A 104 8.27 -2.82 -6.61
CA GLY A 104 7.08 -3.38 -7.27
C GLY A 104 5.78 -2.60 -7.06
N ALA A 105 5.83 -1.39 -6.49
CA ALA A 105 4.65 -0.53 -6.40
C ALA A 105 4.19 -0.06 -7.79
N ASN A 106 2.92 -0.27 -8.09
CA ASN A 106 2.28 0.26 -9.31
C ASN A 106 1.77 1.69 -9.12
N ARG A 107 1.64 2.15 -7.87
CA ARG A 107 1.10 3.47 -7.55
C ARG A 107 1.70 4.03 -6.27
N ILE A 108 1.98 5.33 -6.27
CA ILE A 108 2.39 6.08 -5.08
C ILE A 108 1.20 6.87 -4.53
N GLY A 109 1.04 6.86 -3.20
CA GLY A 109 0.15 7.74 -2.45
C GLY A 109 0.95 8.67 -1.55
N THR A 110 0.97 9.95 -1.89
CA THR A 110 1.75 10.98 -1.20
C THR A 110 1.08 12.35 -1.35
N SER A 111 1.28 13.24 -0.37
CA SER A 111 0.96 14.66 -0.46
C SER A 111 2.13 15.49 -1.03
N SER A 112 3.33 14.93 -1.11
CA SER A 112 4.56 15.57 -1.61
C SER A 112 4.72 15.46 -3.14
N GLY A 113 3.61 15.29 -3.88
CA GLY A 113 3.65 14.97 -5.31
C GLY A 113 4.41 15.99 -6.17
N ILE A 114 4.25 17.29 -5.88
CA ILE A 114 4.98 18.35 -6.59
C ILE A 114 6.48 18.26 -6.31
N LYS A 115 6.90 18.12 -5.05
CA LYS A 115 8.32 17.98 -4.67
C LYS A 115 8.99 16.77 -5.36
N ILE A 116 8.28 15.65 -5.42
CA ILE A 116 8.75 14.42 -6.08
C ILE A 116 8.98 14.65 -7.57
N ILE A 117 8.05 15.34 -8.24
CA ILE A 117 8.14 15.61 -9.68
C ILE A 117 9.14 16.72 -9.98
N SER A 118 9.24 17.76 -9.15
CA SER A 118 10.25 18.83 -9.34
C SER A 118 11.67 18.33 -9.08
N GLY A 119 11.85 17.34 -8.20
CA GLY A 119 13.18 16.84 -7.83
C GLY A 119 13.97 17.84 -6.98
N GLU A 120 13.26 18.77 -6.32
CA GLU A 120 13.89 19.74 -5.42
C GLU A 120 14.34 19.03 -4.14
N SER A 121 15.65 18.88 -3.99
CA SER A 121 16.31 18.59 -2.71
C SER A 121 16.22 19.81 -1.80
N GLU A 122 16.25 19.60 -0.48
CA GLU A 122 16.17 20.69 0.52
C GLU A 122 17.35 21.68 0.48
N ASP A 123 18.34 21.45 -0.39
CA ASP A 123 19.57 22.25 -0.50
C ASP A 123 19.42 23.57 -1.28
N ASN A 124 18.20 23.94 -1.70
CA ASN A 124 17.93 25.22 -2.37
C ASN A 124 17.37 26.30 -1.43
N GLN A 125 17.78 26.33 -0.16
CA GLN A 125 17.73 27.57 0.62
C GLN A 125 19.01 28.36 0.39
N GLY A 126 19.00 29.14 -0.69
CA GLY A 126 20.02 30.13 -0.97
C GLY A 126 20.17 31.08 0.21
N GLY A 127 21.37 31.12 0.76
CA GLY A 127 21.80 32.19 1.65
C GLY A 127 21.77 33.52 0.91
N TYR A 128 21.14 34.50 1.54
CA TYR A 128 21.46 35.91 1.44
C TYR A 128 21.63 36.44 2.87
#